data_AF-A0A126RDG0-F1
#
_entry.id   AF-A0A126RDG0-F1
#
_cell.length_a   1.000
_cell.length_b   1.000
_cell.length_c   1.000
_cell.angle_alpha   90.00
_cell.angle_beta   90.00
_cell.angle_gamma   90.00
#
_symmetry.space_group_name_H-M   'P 1'
#
loop_
_entity.id
_entity.type
_entity.pdbx_description
1 polymer ?
#
loop_
_entity_poly.entity_id
_entity_poly.type
_entity_poly.pdbx_seq_one_letter_code
_entity_poly.pdbx_strand_id
1 'polypeptide(L)' 'MSREVIRPYLITKDEDGNFRLTVRETRYNSQGYPLVTSHLQDEIFKTATAVRNFARDAFKAEPGQYATK' A
#
# COMPACT_ATOMS: atom_id res chain seq x y z
N MET A 1 -1.53 8.64 22.66
CA MET A 1 -1.05 7.75 21.58
C MET A 1 -2.05 7.82 20.44
N SER A 2 -1.83 8.71 19.46
CA SER A 2 -2.63 8.72 18.24
C SER A 2 -2.35 7.40 17.51
N ARG A 3 -3.36 6.53 17.37
CA ARG A 3 -3.30 5.41 16.43
C ARG A 3 -3.17 6.01 15.05
N GLU A 4 -1.96 6.11 14.52
CA GLU A 4 -1.76 6.45 13.11
C GLU A 4 -2.56 5.46 12.28
N VAL A 5 -3.39 5.98 11.37
CA VAL A 5 -4.19 5.15 10.48
C VAL A 5 -3.22 4.41 9.56
N ILE A 6 -3.08 3.11 9.76
CA ILE A 6 -2.20 2.27 8.95
C ILE A 6 -2.76 2.25 7.55
N ARG A 7 -1.99 2.76 6.59
CA ARG A 7 -2.33 2.76 5.16
C ARG A 7 -1.40 1.79 4.44
N PRO A 8 -1.62 0.48 4.52
CA PRO A 8 -0.69 -0.51 4.00
C PRO A 8 -0.48 -0.40 2.49
N TYR A 9 -1.47 0.08 1.73
CA TYR A 9 -1.40 0.13 0.27
C TYR A 9 -0.91 1.49 -0.22
N LEU A 10 0.35 1.55 -0.64
CA LEU A 10 0.94 2.75 -1.23
C LEU A 10 0.84 2.70 -2.75
N ILE A 11 0.20 3.69 -3.34
CA ILE A 11 0.13 3.90 -4.78
C ILE A 11 1.12 4.99 -5.16
N THR A 12 2.05 4.67 -6.04
CA THR A 12 3.05 5.62 -6.57
C THR A 12 2.96 5.68 -8.08
N LYS A 13 3.28 6.84 -8.65
CA LYS A 13 3.49 6.99 -10.09
C LYS A 13 4.99 6.90 -10.39
N ASP A 14 5.36 6.06 -11.35
CA ASP A 14 6.74 5.96 -11.83
C ASP A 14 7.06 7.04 -12.89
N GLU A 15 8.34 7.09 -13.30
CA GLU A 15 8.86 8.08 -14.25
C GLU A 15 8.24 7.94 -15.65
N ASP A 16 7.88 6.71 -16.03
CA ASP A 16 7.18 6.39 -17.29
C ASP A 16 5.69 6.74 -17.24
N GLY A 17 5.21 7.18 -16.08
CA GLY A 17 3.84 7.62 -15.86
C GLY A 17 2.86 6.50 -15.54
N ASN A 18 3.35 5.29 -15.31
CA ASN A 18 2.54 4.18 -14.82
C ASN A 18 2.37 4.25 -13.30
N PHE A 19 1.34 3.58 -12.80
CA PHE A 19 1.06 3.44 -11.38
C PHE A 19 1.53 2.08 -10.89
N ARG A 20 2.17 2.06 -9.72
CA ARG A 20 2.61 0.85 -9.04
C ARG A 20 2.01 0.75 -7.65
N LEU A 21 1.87 -0.49 -7.18
CA LEU A 21 1.39 -0.80 -5.84
C LEU A 21 2.57 -1.26 -4.97
N THR A 22 2.74 -0.64 -3.82
CA THR A 22 3.59 -1.16 -2.75
C THR A 22 2.72 -1.55 -1.58
N VAL A 23 2.77 -2.82 -1.18
CA VAL A 23 2.09 -3.34 0.00
C VAL A 23 3.03 -3.22 1.19
N ARG A 24 2.57 -2.60 2.27
CA ARG A 24 3.33 -2.39 3.50
C ARG A 24 2.72 -3.20 4.62
N GLU A 25 3.47 -4.16 5.14
CA GLU A 25 3.08 -4.96 6.28
C GLU A 25 3.66 -4.37 7.56
N THR A 26 2.79 -4.01 8.50
CA THR A 26 3.20 -3.54 9.83
C THR A 26 3.04 -4.67 10.83
N ARG A 27 4.16 -5.13 11.40
CA ARG A 27 4.17 -6.04 12.55
C ARG A 27 4.76 -5.34 13.76
N TYR A 28 4.42 -5.79 14.97
CA TYR A 28 5.00 -5.22 16.19
C TYR A 28 6.01 -6.19 16.79
N ASN A 29 7.16 -5.67 17.24
CA ASN A 29 8.12 -6.47 17.98
C ASN A 29 7.66 -6.67 19.44
N SER A 30 8.43 -7.42 20.23
CA SER A 30 8.14 -7.67 21.65
C SER A 30 8.13 -6.41 22.53
N GLN A 31 8.70 -5.30 22.05
CA GLN A 31 8.72 -4.00 22.71
C GLN A 31 7.59 -3.07 22.25
N GLY A 32 6.70 -3.55 21.35
CA GLY A 32 5.58 -2.77 20.86
C GLY A 32 5.94 -1.73 19.80
N TYR A 33 7.14 -1.80 19.21
CA TYR A 33 7.53 -0.92 18.10
C TYR A 33 7.05 -1.47 16.75
N PRO A 34 6.51 -0.62 15.86
CA PRO A 34 6.10 -1.03 14.52
C PRO A 34 7.32 -1.28 13.63
N LEU A 35 7.32 -2.44 12.98
CA LEU A 35 8.23 -2.84 11.93
C LEU A 35 7.44 -2.87 10.63
N VAL A 36 7.80 -2.00 9.70
CA VAL A 36 7.14 -1.89 8.40
C VAL A 36 8.00 -2.55 7.33
N THR A 37 7.45 -3.55 6.65
CA THR A 37 8.10 -4.20 5.51
C THR A 37 7.36 -3.80 4.24
N SER A 38 8.10 -3.33 3.22
CA SER A 38 7.52 -2.85 1.96
C SER A 38 7.78 -3.87 0.85
N HIS A 39 6.71 -4.27 0.16
CA HIS A 39 6.74 -5.19 -0.97
C HIS A 39 6.15 -4.50 -2.21
N LEU A 40 7.03 -4.14 -3.14
CA LEU A 40 6.61 -3.63 -4.45
C LEU A 40 6.00 -4.79 -5.24
N GLN A 41 4.82 -4.58 -5.78
CA GLN A 41 4.15 -5.55 -6.66
C GLN A 41 4.71 -5.39 -8.09
N ASP A 42 4.82 -6.51 -8.80
CA ASP A 42 5.38 -6.55 -10.16
C ASP A 42 4.41 -5.95 -11.19
N GLU A 43 3.12 -5.91 -10.87
CA GLU A 43 2.08 -5.36 -11.74
C GLU A 43 2.22 -3.85 -11.92
N ILE A 44 2.10 -3.44 -13.19
CA ILE A 44 2.15 -2.05 -13.62
C ILE A 44 0.77 -1.66 -14.15
N PHE A 45 0.25 -0.54 -13.69
CA PHE A 45 -1.11 -0.11 -13.98
C PHE A 45 -1.13 1.23 -14.71
N LYS A 46 -2.05 1.40 -15.66
CA LYS A 46 -2.21 2.68 -16.38
C LYS A 46 -2.95 3.75 -15.58
N THR A 47 -3.70 3.36 -14.54
CA THR A 47 -4.50 4.29 -13.73
C THR A 47 -4.46 3.90 -12.26
N ALA A 48 -4.55 4.90 -11.37
CA ALA A 48 -4.67 4.67 -9.92
C ALA A 48 -5.91 3.85 -9.54
N THR A 49 -7.01 3.96 -10.32
CA THR A 49 -8.22 3.16 -10.10
C THR A 49 -7.97 1.67 -10.34
N ALA A 50 -7.18 1.33 -11.37
CA ALA A 50 -6.82 -0.06 -11.63
C ALA A 50 -5.99 -0.66 -10.48
N VAL A 51 -5.06 0.13 -9.91
CA VAL A 51 -4.32 -0.26 -8.71
C VAL A 51 -5.25 -0.55 -7.53
N ARG A 52 -6.22 0.34 -7.26
CA ARG A 52 -7.17 0.17 -6.16
C ARG A 52 -8.04 -1.07 -6.34
N ASN A 53 -8.49 -1.34 -7.57
CA ASN A 53 -9.28 -2.54 -7.86
C ASN A 53 -8.44 -3.80 -7.63
N PHE A 54 -7.21 -3.84 -8.13
CA PHE A 54 -6.30 -4.97 -7.88
C PHE A 54 -6.03 -5.17 -6.39
N ALA A 55 -5.73 -4.09 -5.66
CA ALA A 55 -5.50 -4.14 -4.22
C ALA A 55 -6.74 -4.66 -3.46
N ARG A 56 -7.94 -4.23 -3.84
CA ARG A 56 -9.20 -4.72 -3.25
C ARG A 56 -9.41 -6.20 -3.55
N ASP A 57 -9.16 -6.63 -4.78
CA ASP A 57 -9.52 -7.97 -5.22
C ASP A 57 -8.51 -9.00 -4.70
N ALA A 58 -7.20 -8.70 -4.80
CA ALA A 58 -6.10 -9.57 -4.37
C ALA A 58 -5.81 -9.50 -2.86
N PHE A 59 -5.83 -8.30 -2.26
CA PHE A 59 -5.43 -8.08 -0.87
C PHE A 59 -6.58 -7.66 0.07
N LYS A 60 -7.83 -7.63 -0.43
CA LYS A 60 -9.02 -7.19 0.33
C LYS A 60 -8.87 -5.79 0.92
N ALA A 61 -8.15 -4.93 0.21
CA ALA A 61 -7.89 -3.56 0.60
C ALA A 61 -9.16 -2.71 0.72
N GLU A 62 -9.29 -1.99 1.82
CA GLU A 62 -10.42 -1.09 2.11
C GLU A 62 -10.14 0.37 1.70
N PRO A 63 -11.17 1.19 1.41
CA PRO A 63 -10.98 2.58 0.97
C PRO A 63 -10.11 3.47 1.88
N GLY A 64 -10.08 3.21 3.19
CA GLY A 64 -9.26 3.98 4.15
C GLY A 64 -7.78 3.54 4.24
N GLN A 65 -7.42 2.44 3.59
CA GLN A 65 -6.11 1.80 3.71
C GLN A 65 -5.11 2.24 2.62
N TYR A 66 -5.54 3.12 1.70
CA TYR A 66 -4.69 3.62 0.62
C TYR A 66 -3.94 4.88 1.01
N ALA A 67 -2.66 4.93 0.66
CA ALA A 67 -1.86 6.15 0.59
C ALA A 67 -1.45 6.39 -0.86
N THR A 68 -1.43 7.64 -1.29
CA THR A 68 -0.93 8.04 -2.60
C THR A 68 0.24 8.98 -2.38
N LYS A 69 1.34 8.78 -3.11
CA LYS A 69 2.51 9.64 -3.07
C LYS A 69 2.92 10.04 -4.48
#